data_AF-A0A935U4M7-F1
#
_entry.id   AF-A0A935U4M7-F1
#
_cell.length_a   1.000
_cell.length_b   1.000
_cell.length_c   1.000
_cell.angle_alpha   90.00
_cell.angle_beta   90.00
_cell.angle_gamma   90.00
#
_symmetry.space_group_name_H-M   'P 1'
#
loop_
_entity.id
_entity.type
_entity.pdbx_description
1 polymer ?
#
loop_
_entity_poly.entity_id
_entity_poly.type
_entity_poly.pdbx_seq_one_letter_code
_entity_poly.pdbx_strand_id
1 'polypeptide(L)'
;MNRHAAAVVLGALALAGCASLEPAAFRGFQSTVAAGHQAMERELARDVEWTREADAQVLATDKDAALSALTLKGPGDNGWAPDNPPAHWTARRTLDTLRAMNGAFGAYAALLTDLADGRDVEEDAVDAVGEDLNDAARDARRALGELRPADRATAAGGAAFAAESLRRCLRARRAGKLADALRENQPLAAAHGALGRALVDIVRADLKAAYADQAAAIHEKWNDKRSPGRITLGRSLFNLNDEFSAAMASLDDLAIFYDHLPAAHADLRARLLKERTAGPAARAWGRSAGAAARRARTLEASR
;
A
#
# COMPACT_ATOMS: atom_id res chain seq x y z
N MET A 1 24.88 14.16 -28.62
CA MET A 1 25.03 14.89 -27.34
C MET A 1 24.68 13.94 -26.22
N ASN A 2 25.71 13.33 -25.62
CA ASN A 2 25.61 12.37 -24.53
C ASN A 2 25.50 13.10 -23.19
N ARG A 3 24.66 12.60 -22.29
CA ARG A 3 24.77 12.87 -20.85
C ARG A 3 24.77 11.55 -20.10
N HIS A 4 25.96 11.16 -19.64
CA HIS A 4 26.17 10.22 -18.56
C HIS A 4 26.10 10.93 -17.21
N ALA A 5 25.81 10.12 -16.17
CA ALA A 5 26.15 10.22 -14.74
C ALA A 5 24.90 10.19 -13.85
N ALA A 6 24.79 9.33 -12.82
CA ALA A 6 25.85 8.76 -12.02
C ALA A 6 25.56 7.33 -11.51
N ALA A 7 26.62 6.52 -11.46
CA ALA A 7 26.77 5.34 -10.63
C ALA A 7 27.96 5.59 -9.67
N VAL A 8 27.80 5.30 -8.37
CA VAL A 8 28.85 5.08 -7.34
C VAL A 8 28.15 4.21 -6.26
N VAL A 9 28.48 2.96 -5.89
CA VAL A 9 29.69 2.15 -5.63
C VAL A 9 30.22 2.20 -4.17
N LEU A 10 30.02 1.04 -3.48
CA LEU A 10 30.81 0.36 -2.42
C LEU A 10 31.00 0.93 -0.97
N GLY A 11 30.58 0.11 0.02
CA GLY A 11 31.50 -0.60 0.94
C GLY A 11 31.56 -0.21 2.43
N ALA A 12 31.16 -1.13 3.33
CA ALA A 12 31.84 -1.44 4.61
C ALA A 12 31.30 -2.73 5.27
N LEU A 13 32.23 -3.52 5.82
CA LEU A 13 32.09 -4.87 6.39
C LEU A 13 31.85 -4.86 7.92
N ALA A 14 31.38 -6.02 8.41
CA ALA A 14 31.35 -6.58 9.79
C ALA A 14 30.05 -6.30 10.57
N LEU A 15 29.32 -7.29 11.14
CA LEU A 15 29.73 -8.48 11.88
C LEU A 15 28.86 -9.73 11.59
N ALA A 16 29.41 -10.89 11.96
CA ALA A 16 29.06 -12.24 11.55
C ALA A 16 27.76 -12.81 12.13
N GLY A 17 26.95 -13.47 11.29
CA GLY A 17 25.84 -14.28 11.79
C GLY A 17 24.79 -14.77 10.80
N CYS A 18 24.71 -14.27 9.56
CA CYS A 18 23.78 -14.79 8.54
C CYS A 18 24.44 -14.73 7.16
N ALA A 19 24.39 -15.81 6.39
CA ALA A 19 24.60 -15.73 4.95
C ALA A 19 23.57 -14.71 4.42
N SER A 20 24.02 -13.64 3.75
CA SER A 20 23.12 -12.55 3.33
C SER A 20 22.04 -13.11 2.41
N LEU A 21 20.80 -13.06 2.87
CA LEU A 21 19.60 -13.18 2.06
C LEU A 21 19.56 -11.96 1.16
N GLU A 22 19.51 -12.07 -0.17
CA GLU A 22 19.55 -10.94 -1.15
C GLU A 22 18.83 -9.65 -0.65
N PRO A 23 19.48 -8.73 0.10
CA PRO A 23 18.74 -7.69 0.81
C PRO A 23 18.30 -6.58 -0.14
N ALA A 24 18.89 -6.55 -1.33
CA ALA A 24 18.48 -5.71 -2.44
C ALA A 24 17.07 -6.04 -2.94
N ALA A 25 16.66 -7.32 -2.94
CA ALA A 25 15.33 -7.72 -3.39
C ALA A 25 14.25 -7.23 -2.42
N PHE A 26 14.50 -7.33 -1.11
CA PHE A 26 13.60 -6.83 -0.06
C PHE A 26 13.49 -5.31 -0.07
N ARG A 27 14.63 -4.60 -0.16
CA ARG A 27 14.64 -3.14 -0.33
C ARG A 27 13.92 -2.69 -1.60
N GLY A 28 14.12 -3.41 -2.71
CA GLY A 28 13.41 -3.13 -3.96
C GLY A 28 11.91 -3.32 -3.86
N PHE A 29 11.46 -4.37 -3.17
CA PHE A 29 10.05 -4.59 -2.86
C PHE A 29 9.48 -3.46 -1.98
N GLN A 30 10.15 -3.14 -0.87
CA GLN A 30 9.75 -2.05 0.03
C GLN A 30 9.63 -0.71 -0.70
N SER A 31 10.61 -0.35 -1.53
CA SER A 31 10.60 0.87 -2.34
C SER A 31 9.43 0.90 -3.33
N THR A 32 9.18 -0.21 -4.01
CA THR A 32 8.09 -0.32 -5.00
C THR A 32 6.73 -0.20 -4.32
N VAL A 33 6.56 -0.85 -3.16
CA VAL A 33 5.36 -0.75 -2.32
C VAL A 33 5.12 0.70 -1.89
N ALA A 34 6.13 1.38 -1.35
CA ALA A 34 6.02 2.77 -0.92
C ALA A 34 5.64 3.72 -2.07
N ALA A 35 6.25 3.54 -3.25
CA ALA A 35 5.96 4.34 -4.43
C ALA A 35 4.51 4.14 -4.93
N GLY A 36 4.06 2.88 -5.00
CA GLY A 36 2.68 2.55 -5.40
C GLY A 36 1.65 3.09 -4.41
N HIS A 37 1.91 2.97 -3.11
CA HIS A 37 1.04 3.52 -2.07
C HIS A 37 0.89 5.04 -2.18
N GLN A 38 2.01 5.77 -2.32
CA GLN A 38 1.98 7.22 -2.49
C GLN A 38 1.25 7.63 -3.77
N ALA A 39 1.39 6.86 -4.86
CA ALA A 39 0.67 7.13 -6.10
C ALA A 39 -0.85 6.97 -5.91
N MET A 40 -1.29 5.89 -5.26
CA MET A 40 -2.70 5.66 -4.98
C MET A 40 -3.28 6.76 -4.07
N GLU A 41 -2.56 7.16 -3.03
CA GLU A 41 -3.00 8.25 -2.13
C GLU A 41 -3.14 9.59 -2.86
N ARG A 42 -2.28 9.88 -3.84
CA ARG A 42 -2.42 11.10 -4.66
C ARG A 42 -3.69 11.07 -5.52
N GLU A 43 -4.00 9.92 -6.13
CA GLU A 43 -5.18 9.79 -6.97
C GLU A 43 -6.47 9.85 -6.16
N LEU A 44 -6.52 9.22 -4.97
CA LEU A 44 -7.66 9.38 -4.06
C LEU A 44 -7.78 10.79 -3.51
N ALA A 45 -6.66 11.48 -3.24
CA ALA A 45 -6.72 12.88 -2.83
C ALA A 45 -7.29 13.76 -3.95
N ARG A 46 -6.97 13.48 -5.22
CA ARG A 46 -7.58 14.17 -6.36
C ARG A 46 -9.08 13.88 -6.43
N ASP A 47 -9.48 12.63 -6.27
CA ASP A 47 -10.89 12.22 -6.26
C ASP A 47 -11.70 12.96 -5.17
N VAL A 48 -11.13 13.12 -3.96
CA VAL A 48 -11.77 13.93 -2.90
C VAL A 48 -12.00 15.38 -3.34
N GLU A 49 -11.04 16.01 -4.00
CA GLU A 49 -11.21 17.40 -4.45
C GLU A 49 -12.22 17.50 -5.61
N TRP A 50 -12.22 16.52 -6.53
CA TRP A 50 -13.16 16.49 -7.66
C TRP A 50 -14.60 16.28 -7.22
N THR A 51 -14.82 15.32 -6.32
CA THR A 51 -16.14 15.07 -5.73
C THR A 51 -16.61 16.24 -4.88
N ARG A 52 -15.69 16.92 -4.16
CA ARG A 52 -16.03 18.13 -3.41
C ARG A 52 -16.48 19.27 -4.30
N GLU A 53 -15.79 19.49 -5.42
CA GLU A 53 -16.18 20.52 -6.39
C GLU A 53 -17.53 20.19 -7.04
N ALA A 54 -17.76 18.91 -7.37
CA ALA A 54 -19.06 18.45 -7.88
C ALA A 54 -20.19 18.71 -6.85
N ASP A 55 -19.99 18.34 -5.59
CA ASP A 55 -20.95 18.61 -4.51
C ASP A 55 -21.20 20.12 -4.34
N ALA A 56 -20.16 20.96 -4.38
CA ALA A 56 -20.29 22.41 -4.31
C ALA A 56 -21.07 23.00 -5.49
N GLN A 57 -20.84 22.47 -6.69
CA GLN A 57 -21.54 22.89 -7.90
C GLN A 57 -23.02 22.52 -7.86
N VAL A 58 -23.38 21.34 -7.33
CA VAL A 58 -24.78 20.93 -7.09
C VAL A 58 -25.46 21.90 -6.11
N LEU A 59 -24.81 22.26 -5.01
CA LEU A 59 -25.36 23.22 -4.04
C LEU A 59 -25.53 24.62 -4.61
N ALA A 60 -24.65 25.04 -5.52
CA ALA A 60 -24.72 26.35 -6.15
C ALA A 60 -25.89 26.46 -7.15
N THR A 61 -26.34 25.34 -7.72
CA THR A 61 -27.39 25.31 -8.75
C THR A 61 -28.76 24.92 -8.19
N ASP A 62 -28.79 24.10 -7.13
CA ASP A 62 -30.03 23.71 -6.45
C ASP A 62 -30.46 24.79 -5.44
N LYS A 63 -31.53 25.50 -5.77
CA LYS A 63 -32.10 26.57 -4.93
C LYS A 63 -32.82 26.04 -3.69
N ASP A 64 -33.17 24.75 -3.69
CA ASP A 64 -33.85 24.09 -2.59
C ASP A 64 -32.87 23.29 -1.70
N ALA A 65 -31.57 23.29 -2.04
CA ALA A 65 -30.55 22.59 -1.28
C ALA A 65 -30.42 23.15 0.15
N ALA A 66 -30.77 22.32 1.14
CA ALA A 66 -30.62 22.67 2.54
C ALA A 66 -29.15 22.53 2.98
N LEU A 67 -28.41 23.63 3.05
CA LEU A 67 -27.03 23.68 3.60
C LEU A 67 -26.93 23.03 5.00
N SER A 68 -28.00 23.08 5.80
CA SER A 68 -28.08 22.41 7.09
C SER A 68 -27.95 20.88 7.03
N ALA A 69 -28.28 20.26 5.90
CA ALA A 69 -28.11 18.82 5.67
C ALA A 69 -26.63 18.42 5.56
N LEU A 70 -25.76 19.36 5.20
CA LEU A 70 -24.31 19.18 5.12
C LEU A 70 -23.56 19.57 6.39
N THR A 71 -24.28 20.07 7.40
CA THR A 71 -23.68 20.44 8.68
C THR A 71 -23.26 19.18 9.43
N LEU A 72 -22.02 19.17 9.92
CA LEU A 72 -21.52 18.10 10.77
C LEU A 72 -22.35 18.06 12.07
N LYS A 73 -22.96 16.92 12.34
CA LYS A 73 -23.67 16.68 13.60
C LYS A 73 -22.72 15.97 14.57
N GLY A 74 -22.93 16.23 15.87
CA GLY A 74 -22.09 15.72 16.96
C GLY A 74 -21.96 14.19 16.97
N PRO A 75 -21.09 13.63 17.82
CA PRO A 75 -20.61 12.26 17.66
C PRO A 75 -21.73 11.24 17.86
N GLY A 76 -22.09 10.54 16.79
CA GLY A 76 -22.68 9.20 16.84
C GLY A 76 -21.59 8.13 16.71
N ASP A 77 -21.98 6.87 16.46
CA ASP A 77 -21.07 5.71 16.35
C ASP A 77 -19.94 5.88 15.31
N ASN A 78 -20.08 6.82 14.37
CA ASN A 78 -19.12 7.11 13.29
C ASN A 78 -18.44 8.49 13.41
N GLY A 79 -18.49 9.12 14.60
CA GLY A 79 -17.90 10.44 14.84
C GLY A 79 -18.69 11.61 14.24
N TRP A 80 -18.01 12.73 13.98
CA TRP A 80 -18.60 13.91 13.36
C TRP A 80 -18.86 13.64 11.87
N ALA A 81 -20.14 13.51 11.51
CA ALA A 81 -20.56 13.29 10.13
C ALA A 81 -21.95 13.92 9.89
N PRO A 82 -22.26 14.28 8.64
CA PRO A 82 -23.65 14.57 8.26
C PRO A 82 -24.49 13.28 8.28
N ASP A 83 -25.81 13.40 8.43
CA ASP A 83 -26.73 12.24 8.45
C ASP A 83 -26.72 11.49 7.10
N ASN A 84 -26.58 12.23 6.00
CA ASN A 84 -26.43 11.70 4.66
C ASN A 84 -25.15 12.27 4.04
N PRO A 85 -24.02 11.54 4.08
CA PRO A 85 -22.75 12.05 3.61
C PRO A 85 -22.74 12.30 2.10
N PRO A 86 -22.33 13.49 1.66
CA PRO A 86 -22.11 13.77 0.25
C PRO A 86 -20.90 12.97 -0.27
N ALA A 87 -20.77 12.88 -1.60
CA ALA A 87 -19.78 12.00 -2.24
C ALA A 87 -18.35 12.28 -1.76
N HIS A 88 -17.96 13.55 -1.58
CA HIS A 88 -16.63 13.90 -1.10
C HIS A 88 -16.30 13.38 0.31
N TRP A 89 -17.32 13.20 1.16
CA TRP A 89 -17.13 12.68 2.51
C TRP A 89 -16.82 11.18 2.47
N THR A 90 -17.52 10.46 1.58
CA THR A 90 -17.24 9.05 1.28
C THR A 90 -15.84 8.90 0.68
N ALA A 91 -15.48 9.70 -0.32
CA ALA A 91 -14.13 9.71 -0.91
C ALA A 91 -13.04 9.98 0.15
N ARG A 92 -13.27 10.92 1.07
CA ARG A 92 -12.32 11.22 2.15
C ARG A 92 -12.14 10.03 3.09
N ARG A 93 -13.25 9.39 3.51
CA ARG A 93 -13.18 8.19 4.35
C ARG A 93 -12.46 7.03 3.66
N THR A 94 -12.67 6.87 2.36
CA THR A 94 -11.95 5.89 1.54
C THR A 94 -10.45 6.18 1.51
N LEU A 95 -10.05 7.45 1.35
CA LEU A 95 -8.64 7.87 1.41
C LEU A 95 -7.99 7.56 2.76
N ASP A 96 -8.67 7.91 3.86
CA ASP A 96 -8.12 7.69 5.21
C ASP A 96 -7.98 6.19 5.52
N THR A 97 -8.94 5.40 5.07
CA THR A 97 -8.91 3.93 5.14
C THR A 97 -7.73 3.36 4.35
N LEU A 98 -7.53 3.81 3.10
CA LEU A 98 -6.41 3.38 2.28
C LEU A 98 -5.07 3.72 2.94
N ARG A 99 -4.92 4.93 3.51
CA ARG A 99 -3.70 5.35 4.19
C ARG A 99 -3.33 4.43 5.36
N ALA A 100 -4.32 4.07 6.18
CA ALA A 100 -4.10 3.11 7.27
C ALA A 100 -3.63 1.75 6.74
N MET A 101 -4.28 1.24 5.69
CA MET A 101 -3.95 -0.03 5.05
C MET A 101 -2.56 -0.03 4.39
N ASN A 102 -2.23 1.01 3.63
CA ASN A 102 -0.93 1.19 3.00
C ASN A 102 0.16 1.34 4.06
N GLY A 103 -0.10 2.09 5.14
CA GLY A 103 0.81 2.23 6.28
C GLY A 103 1.16 0.88 6.91
N ALA A 104 0.14 0.08 7.24
CA ALA A 104 0.33 -1.24 7.84
C ALA A 104 1.09 -2.20 6.92
N PHE A 105 0.74 -2.25 5.62
CA PHE A 105 1.44 -3.09 4.65
C PHE A 105 2.88 -2.59 4.37
N GLY A 106 3.10 -1.28 4.39
CA GLY A 106 4.43 -0.67 4.29
C GLY A 106 5.32 -1.03 5.49
N ALA A 107 4.77 -1.03 6.70
CA ALA A 107 5.45 -1.48 7.91
C ALA A 107 5.83 -2.96 7.84
N TYR A 108 4.93 -3.80 7.30
CA TYR A 108 5.24 -5.20 6.99
C TYR A 108 6.39 -5.35 5.99
N ALA A 109 6.40 -4.59 4.89
CA ALA A 109 7.48 -4.63 3.90
C ALA A 109 8.83 -4.16 4.48
N ALA A 110 8.80 -3.15 5.37
CA ALA A 110 9.98 -2.69 6.11
C ALA A 110 10.50 -3.79 7.06
N LEU A 111 9.61 -4.42 7.82
CA LEU A 111 9.94 -5.53 8.72
C LEU A 111 10.57 -6.71 7.97
N LEU A 112 10.05 -7.09 6.80
CA LEU A 112 10.68 -8.11 5.95
C LEU A 112 12.11 -7.72 5.53
N THR A 113 12.33 -6.44 5.27
CA THR A 113 13.66 -5.91 4.92
C THR A 113 14.61 -5.96 6.10
N ASP A 114 14.17 -5.55 7.29
CA ASP A 114 14.97 -5.60 8.51
C ASP A 114 15.35 -7.04 8.88
N LEU A 115 14.40 -7.98 8.72
CA LEU A 115 14.63 -9.42 8.89
C LEU A 115 15.62 -9.98 7.87
N ALA A 116 15.53 -9.56 6.61
CA ALA A 116 16.45 -9.99 5.55
C ALA A 116 17.87 -9.42 5.73
N ASP A 117 17.98 -8.19 6.22
CA ASP A 117 19.23 -7.54 6.61
C ASP A 117 19.84 -8.15 7.89
N GLY A 118 19.09 -9.00 8.60
CA GLY A 118 19.52 -9.61 9.86
C GLY A 118 19.62 -8.62 11.01
N ARG A 119 18.88 -7.50 10.95
CA ARG A 119 18.82 -6.54 12.05
C ARG A 119 18.11 -7.16 13.24
N ASP A 120 18.47 -6.70 14.43
CA ASP A 120 17.71 -7.03 15.63
C ASP A 120 16.37 -6.31 15.56
N VAL A 121 15.31 -7.11 15.56
CA VAL A 121 13.93 -6.65 15.54
C VAL A 121 13.28 -7.17 16.81
N GLU A 122 12.68 -6.26 17.57
CA GLU A 122 11.98 -6.58 18.81
C GLU A 122 10.66 -7.31 18.52
N GLU A 123 10.28 -8.22 19.42
CA GLU A 123 9.02 -8.97 19.28
C GLU A 123 7.80 -8.02 19.32
N ASP A 124 7.87 -6.96 20.13
CA ASP A 124 6.85 -5.90 20.20
C ASP A 124 6.62 -5.21 18.84
N ALA A 125 7.66 -5.06 18.02
CA ALA A 125 7.53 -4.47 16.69
C ALA A 125 6.78 -5.38 15.72
N VAL A 126 6.92 -6.71 15.85
CA VAL A 126 6.15 -7.68 15.06
C VAL A 126 4.70 -7.71 15.49
N ASP A 127 4.46 -7.55 16.79
CA ASP A 127 3.11 -7.54 17.35
C ASP A 127 2.35 -6.28 16.91
N ALA A 128 2.98 -5.11 16.99
CA ALA A 128 2.42 -3.86 16.48
C ALA A 128 2.06 -3.95 14.99
N VAL A 129 2.96 -4.48 14.13
CA VAL A 129 2.66 -4.68 12.71
C VAL A 129 1.48 -5.64 12.50
N GLY A 130 1.39 -6.71 13.28
CA GLY A 130 0.27 -7.64 13.23
C GLY A 130 -1.07 -7.01 13.62
N GLU A 131 -1.07 -6.18 14.66
CA GLU A 131 -2.23 -5.42 15.12
C GLU A 131 -2.66 -4.39 14.07
N ASP A 132 -1.72 -3.57 13.58
CA ASP A 132 -1.97 -2.56 12.55
C ASP A 132 -2.57 -3.18 11.29
N LEU A 133 -2.05 -4.33 10.84
CA LEU A 133 -2.60 -5.04 9.67
C LEU A 133 -4.03 -5.56 9.93
N ASN A 134 -4.32 -6.05 11.13
CA ASN A 134 -5.67 -6.52 11.47
C ASN A 134 -6.66 -5.36 11.56
N ASP A 135 -6.25 -4.27 12.17
CA ASP A 135 -7.07 -3.08 12.36
C ASP A 135 -7.35 -2.39 11.03
N ALA A 136 -6.31 -2.18 10.21
CA ALA A 136 -6.48 -1.62 8.88
C ALA A 136 -7.34 -2.51 7.97
N ALA A 137 -7.22 -3.84 8.05
CA ALA A 137 -8.09 -4.75 7.31
C ALA A 137 -9.54 -4.68 7.81
N ARG A 138 -9.77 -4.53 9.12
CA ARG A 138 -11.12 -4.38 9.69
C ARG A 138 -11.75 -3.06 9.27
N ASP A 139 -11.00 -1.98 9.34
CA ASP A 139 -11.48 -0.65 8.97
C ASP A 139 -11.72 -0.55 7.47
N ALA A 140 -10.85 -1.15 6.65
CA ALA A 140 -11.10 -1.29 5.23
C ALA A 140 -12.38 -2.06 4.92
N ARG A 141 -12.64 -3.17 5.62
CA ARG A 141 -13.90 -3.91 5.46
C ARG A 141 -15.14 -3.11 5.90
N ARG A 142 -15.01 -2.24 6.91
CA ARG A 142 -16.11 -1.38 7.37
C ARG A 142 -16.37 -0.25 6.39
N ALA A 143 -15.33 0.49 6.02
CA ALA A 143 -15.40 1.60 5.08
C ALA A 143 -15.86 1.13 3.69
N LEU A 144 -15.43 -0.06 3.29
CA LEU A 144 -15.81 -0.70 2.02
C LEU A 144 -16.96 -1.68 2.20
N GLY A 145 -17.78 -1.51 3.26
CA GLY A 145 -18.93 -2.35 3.60
C GLY A 145 -20.00 -2.49 2.51
N GLU A 146 -19.85 -1.80 1.38
CA GLU A 146 -20.66 -1.88 0.17
C GLU A 146 -20.00 -2.66 -0.99
N LEU A 147 -18.79 -3.20 -0.82
CA LEU A 147 -18.22 -4.13 -1.80
C LEU A 147 -18.95 -5.48 -1.80
N ARG A 148 -18.95 -6.11 -2.98
CA ARG A 148 -19.64 -7.37 -3.24
C ARG A 148 -19.16 -8.48 -2.29
N PRO A 149 -20.00 -9.46 -1.92
CA PRO A 149 -19.65 -10.52 -0.96
C PRO A 149 -18.37 -11.31 -1.30
N ALA A 150 -18.04 -11.46 -2.59
CA ALA A 150 -16.83 -12.14 -3.05
C ALA A 150 -15.53 -11.46 -2.59
N ASP A 151 -15.57 -10.13 -2.39
CA ASP A 151 -14.39 -9.32 -2.02
C ASP A 151 -14.16 -9.29 -0.50
N ARG A 152 -15.16 -9.70 0.31
CA ARG A 152 -15.12 -9.68 1.78
C ARG A 152 -14.40 -10.87 2.41
N ALA A 153 -14.37 -12.02 1.72
CA ALA A 153 -13.81 -13.28 2.23
C ALA A 153 -12.26 -13.25 2.31
N THR A 154 -11.61 -12.44 1.48
CA THR A 154 -10.15 -12.40 1.35
C THR A 154 -9.45 -11.62 2.47
N ALA A 155 -10.12 -10.64 3.08
CA ALA A 155 -9.49 -9.69 4.01
C ALA A 155 -9.42 -10.15 5.49
N ALA A 156 -10.20 -11.16 5.91
CA ALA A 156 -10.40 -11.47 7.34
C ALA A 156 -9.36 -12.41 7.97
N GLY A 157 -8.62 -13.18 7.16
CA GLY A 157 -7.79 -14.29 7.66
C GLY A 157 -6.28 -14.06 7.63
N GLY A 158 -5.77 -12.94 7.10
CA GLY A 158 -4.34 -12.77 6.82
C GLY A 158 -3.48 -12.24 7.96
N ALA A 159 -4.00 -11.29 8.75
CA ALA A 159 -3.15 -10.46 9.61
C ALA A 159 -2.78 -11.10 10.97
N ALA A 160 -3.69 -11.83 11.63
CA ALA A 160 -3.36 -12.62 12.82
C ALA A 160 -2.35 -13.77 12.54
N PHE A 161 -2.35 -14.33 11.32
CA PHE A 161 -1.38 -15.35 10.91
C PHE A 161 0.00 -14.76 10.57
N ALA A 162 0.05 -13.48 10.18
CA ALA A 162 1.28 -12.80 9.82
C ALA A 162 2.23 -12.57 11.01
N ALA A 163 1.71 -12.19 12.17
CA ALA A 163 2.53 -11.96 13.36
C ALA A 163 3.22 -13.25 13.85
N GLU A 164 2.47 -14.36 13.95
CA GLU A 164 3.02 -15.62 14.47
C GLU A 164 4.08 -16.24 13.53
N SER A 165 3.91 -16.14 12.21
CA SER A 165 4.91 -16.62 11.25
C SER A 165 6.21 -15.79 11.31
N LEU A 166 6.09 -14.48 11.50
CA LEU A 166 7.22 -13.55 11.67
C LEU A 166 7.91 -13.74 13.03
N ARG A 167 7.18 -13.98 14.12
CA ARG A 167 7.77 -14.37 15.43
C ARG A 167 8.61 -15.63 15.32
N ARG A 168 8.11 -16.65 14.61
CA ARG A 168 8.89 -17.88 14.36
C ARG A 168 10.14 -17.61 13.54
N CYS A 169 10.08 -16.67 12.60
CA CYS A 169 11.26 -16.21 11.88
C CYS A 169 12.27 -15.52 12.80
N LEU A 170 11.82 -14.56 13.62
CA LEU A 170 12.64 -13.85 14.59
C LEU A 170 13.38 -14.80 15.54
N ARG A 171 12.64 -15.71 16.18
CA ARG A 171 13.20 -16.65 17.17
C ARG A 171 14.21 -17.61 16.56
N ALA A 172 14.01 -18.01 15.30
CA ALA A 172 14.86 -18.98 14.65
C ALA A 172 16.07 -18.37 13.91
N ARG A 173 15.99 -17.09 13.50
CA ARG A 173 16.99 -16.38 12.68
C ARG A 173 17.52 -17.21 11.50
N ARG A 174 16.62 -17.86 10.76
CA ARG A 174 16.98 -18.74 9.64
C ARG A 174 16.27 -18.30 8.37
N ALA A 175 17.02 -18.21 7.27
CA ALA A 175 16.52 -18.03 5.91
C ALA A 175 15.28 -18.89 5.57
N GLY A 176 15.30 -20.16 5.98
CA GLY A 176 14.17 -21.07 5.77
C GLY A 176 12.90 -20.64 6.51
N LYS A 177 13.03 -20.00 7.67
CA LYS A 177 11.88 -19.50 8.44
C LYS A 177 11.33 -18.19 7.90
N LEU A 178 12.17 -17.34 7.30
CA LEU A 178 11.68 -16.20 6.53
C LEU A 178 10.93 -16.66 5.27
N ALA A 179 11.44 -17.69 4.59
CA ALA A 179 10.74 -18.28 3.44
C ALA A 179 9.40 -18.94 3.84
N ASP A 180 9.34 -19.59 5.01
CA ASP A 180 8.09 -20.12 5.58
C ASP A 180 7.11 -18.98 5.89
N ALA A 181 7.57 -17.90 6.52
CA ALA A 181 6.75 -16.73 6.83
C ALA A 181 6.18 -16.05 5.57
N LEU A 182 7.01 -15.85 4.53
CA LEU A 182 6.53 -15.33 3.24
C LEU A 182 5.49 -16.24 2.59
N ARG A 183 5.62 -17.57 2.72
CA ARG A 183 4.59 -18.50 2.23
C ARG A 183 3.30 -18.37 3.02
N GLU A 184 3.39 -18.31 4.35
CA GLU A 184 2.24 -18.21 5.25
C GLU A 184 1.52 -16.86 5.10
N ASN A 185 2.25 -15.80 4.75
CA ASN A 185 1.72 -14.45 4.60
C ASN A 185 1.31 -14.13 3.14
N GLN A 186 1.43 -15.09 2.21
CA GLN A 186 0.98 -14.90 0.83
C GLN A 186 -0.51 -14.48 0.72
N PRO A 187 -1.44 -15.03 1.53
CA PRO A 187 -2.84 -14.58 1.52
C PRO A 187 -3.00 -13.10 1.90
N LEU A 188 -2.15 -12.57 2.78
CA LEU A 188 -2.16 -11.15 3.15
C LEU A 188 -1.81 -10.27 1.94
N ALA A 189 -0.74 -10.59 1.22
CA ALA A 189 -0.35 -9.86 0.02
C ALA A 189 -1.40 -9.93 -1.09
N ALA A 190 -2.04 -11.10 -1.26
CA ALA A 190 -3.16 -11.29 -2.18
C ALA A 190 -4.38 -10.44 -1.81
N ALA A 191 -4.74 -10.42 -0.52
CA ALA A 191 -5.85 -9.61 -0.03
C ALA A 191 -5.58 -8.11 -0.21
N HIS A 192 -4.37 -7.63 0.10
CA HIS A 192 -3.97 -6.24 -0.10
C HIS A 192 -4.02 -5.84 -1.58
N GLY A 193 -3.50 -6.70 -2.47
CA GLY A 193 -3.58 -6.50 -3.92
C GLY A 193 -5.02 -6.40 -4.42
N ALA A 194 -5.87 -7.35 -4.05
CA ALA A 194 -7.29 -7.35 -4.44
C ALA A 194 -8.03 -6.10 -3.92
N LEU A 195 -7.75 -5.70 -2.69
CA LEU A 195 -8.38 -4.54 -2.07
C LEU A 195 -7.94 -3.23 -2.73
N GLY A 196 -6.65 -3.06 -2.99
CA GLY A 196 -6.12 -1.93 -3.75
C GLY A 196 -6.71 -1.86 -5.15
N ARG A 197 -6.89 -3.00 -5.82
CA ARG A 197 -7.56 -3.06 -7.13
C ARG A 197 -9.03 -2.63 -7.05
N ALA A 198 -9.78 -3.12 -6.07
CA ALA A 198 -11.17 -2.71 -5.89
C ALA A 198 -11.29 -1.20 -5.64
N LEU A 199 -10.38 -0.62 -4.86
CA LEU A 199 -10.32 0.82 -4.63
C LEU A 199 -10.02 1.62 -5.92
N VAL A 200 -9.10 1.12 -6.76
CA VAL A 200 -8.84 1.73 -8.08
C VAL A 200 -10.12 1.76 -8.93
N ASP A 201 -10.90 0.68 -8.93
CA ASP A 201 -12.13 0.59 -9.71
C ASP A 201 -13.23 1.56 -9.18
N ILE A 202 -13.32 1.76 -7.86
CA ILE A 202 -14.20 2.77 -7.26
C ILE A 202 -13.81 4.17 -7.73
N VAL A 203 -12.54 4.56 -7.56
CA VAL A 203 -12.06 5.91 -7.94
C VAL A 203 -12.25 6.16 -9.44
N ARG A 204 -12.07 5.14 -10.28
CA ARG A 204 -12.37 5.27 -11.72
C ARG A 204 -13.84 5.59 -11.98
N ALA A 205 -14.76 4.99 -11.23
CA ALA A 205 -16.19 5.25 -11.38
C ALA A 205 -16.51 6.69 -10.95
N ASP A 206 -15.98 7.12 -9.80
CA ASP A 206 -16.21 8.44 -9.23
C ASP A 206 -15.63 9.55 -10.13
N LEU A 207 -14.39 9.40 -10.61
CA LEU A 207 -13.79 10.36 -11.55
C LEU A 207 -14.54 10.44 -12.88
N LYS A 208 -15.09 9.32 -13.39
CA LYS A 208 -15.90 9.32 -14.61
C LYS A 208 -17.20 10.10 -14.41
N ALA A 209 -17.86 9.92 -13.27
CA ALA A 209 -19.07 10.66 -12.93
C ALA A 209 -18.76 12.16 -12.79
N ALA A 210 -17.74 12.51 -12.00
CA ALA A 210 -17.33 13.90 -11.80
C ALA A 210 -16.91 14.59 -13.11
N TYR A 211 -16.17 13.90 -13.98
CA TYR A 211 -15.83 14.42 -15.31
C TYR A 211 -17.08 14.68 -16.16
N ALA A 212 -18.03 13.75 -16.18
CA ALA A 212 -19.26 13.90 -16.96
C ALA A 212 -20.08 15.11 -16.49
N ASP A 213 -20.20 15.30 -15.18
CA ASP A 213 -20.91 16.43 -14.58
C ASP A 213 -20.24 17.76 -14.88
N GLN A 214 -18.91 17.85 -14.72
CA GLN A 214 -18.16 19.07 -15.03
C GLN A 214 -18.20 19.41 -16.53
N ALA A 215 -18.08 18.40 -17.40
CA ALA A 215 -18.19 18.59 -18.84
C ALA A 215 -19.59 19.07 -19.25
N ALA A 216 -20.64 18.50 -18.65
CA ALA A 216 -22.02 18.94 -18.86
C ALA A 216 -22.23 20.40 -18.43
N ALA A 217 -21.70 20.80 -17.28
CA ALA A 217 -21.77 22.18 -16.80
C ALA A 217 -21.05 23.17 -17.75
N ILE A 218 -19.90 22.78 -18.32
CA ILE A 218 -19.21 23.58 -19.34
C ILE A 218 -20.04 23.69 -20.62
N HIS A 219 -20.67 22.59 -21.07
CA HIS A 219 -21.54 22.60 -22.24
C HIS A 219 -22.80 23.46 -22.04
N GLU A 220 -23.42 23.42 -20.87
CA GLU A 220 -24.57 24.27 -20.55
C GLU A 220 -24.18 25.75 -20.65
N LYS A 221 -23.06 26.13 -20.03
CA LYS A 221 -22.51 27.50 -20.13
C LYS A 221 -22.17 27.85 -21.58
N TRP A 222 -21.59 26.94 -22.35
CA TRP A 222 -21.26 27.19 -23.76
C TRP A 222 -22.50 27.57 -24.60
N ASN A 223 -23.65 26.97 -24.29
CA ASN A 223 -24.91 27.21 -24.97
C ASN A 223 -25.65 28.48 -24.49
N ASP A 224 -25.31 29.00 -23.31
CA ASP A 224 -25.86 30.27 -22.82
C ASP A 224 -25.24 31.46 -23.57
N LYS A 225 -26.12 32.30 -24.14
CA LYS A 225 -25.75 33.52 -24.88
C LYS A 225 -25.12 34.59 -23.99
N ARG A 226 -25.24 34.49 -22.67
CA ARG A 226 -24.69 35.42 -21.67
C ARG A 226 -23.35 34.97 -21.08
N SER A 227 -22.85 33.81 -21.50
CA SER A 227 -21.68 33.19 -20.90
C SER A 227 -20.35 33.91 -21.16
N PRO A 228 -19.33 33.65 -20.32
CA PRO A 228 -17.97 34.14 -20.54
C PRO A 228 -17.47 33.75 -21.93
N GLY A 229 -16.51 34.52 -22.46
CA GLY A 229 -15.99 34.34 -23.82
C GLY A 229 -15.69 32.87 -24.14
N ARG A 230 -16.22 32.38 -25.26
CA ARG A 230 -16.13 30.96 -25.70
C ARG A 230 -14.73 30.38 -25.62
N ILE A 231 -13.69 31.18 -25.85
CA ILE A 231 -12.28 30.76 -25.72
C ILE A 231 -11.97 30.23 -24.31
N THR A 232 -12.48 30.87 -23.26
CA THR A 232 -12.26 30.46 -21.86
C THR A 232 -12.92 29.11 -21.59
N LEU A 233 -14.17 28.92 -22.00
CA LEU A 233 -14.89 27.66 -21.82
C LEU A 233 -14.23 26.51 -22.61
N GLY A 234 -13.76 26.79 -23.83
CA GLY A 234 -12.99 25.82 -24.61
C GLY A 234 -11.70 25.40 -23.92
N ARG A 235 -10.95 26.34 -23.33
CA ARG A 235 -9.76 26.02 -22.53
C ARG A 235 -10.09 25.22 -21.28
N SER A 236 -11.18 25.54 -20.58
CA SER A 236 -11.64 24.78 -19.42
C SER A 236 -11.93 23.33 -19.79
N LEU A 237 -12.60 23.08 -20.92
CA LEU A 237 -12.87 21.72 -21.39
C LEU A 237 -11.58 20.97 -21.76
N PHE A 238 -10.64 21.62 -22.44
CA PHE A 238 -9.36 20.96 -22.77
C PHE A 238 -8.55 20.62 -21.52
N ASN A 239 -8.45 21.54 -20.56
CA ASN A 239 -7.77 21.27 -19.29
C ASN A 239 -8.43 20.11 -18.54
N LEU A 240 -9.78 20.09 -18.48
CA LEU A 240 -10.53 19.00 -17.85
C LEU A 240 -10.25 17.65 -18.52
N ASN A 241 -10.19 17.62 -19.85
CA ASN A 241 -9.88 16.40 -20.62
C ASN A 241 -8.45 15.91 -20.34
N ASP A 242 -7.49 16.83 -20.29
CA ASP A 242 -6.08 16.51 -20.02
C ASP A 242 -5.92 15.96 -18.59
N GLU A 243 -6.51 16.62 -17.60
CA GLU A 243 -6.50 16.19 -16.19
C GLU A 243 -7.16 14.81 -16.01
N PHE A 244 -8.34 14.61 -16.62
CA PHE A 244 -9.05 13.33 -16.56
C PHE A 244 -8.24 12.20 -17.22
N SER A 245 -7.66 12.46 -18.40
CA SER A 245 -6.87 11.46 -19.12
C SER A 245 -5.62 11.07 -18.35
N ALA A 246 -4.94 12.05 -17.73
CA ALA A 246 -3.79 11.79 -16.86
C ALA A 246 -4.16 10.98 -15.62
N ALA A 247 -5.30 11.29 -14.98
CA ALA A 247 -5.80 10.54 -13.84
C ALA A 247 -6.12 9.07 -14.20
N MET A 248 -6.82 8.85 -15.31
CA MET A 248 -7.16 7.51 -15.78
C MET A 248 -5.91 6.66 -16.10
N ALA A 249 -4.90 7.26 -16.74
CA ALA A 249 -3.63 6.59 -17.00
C ALA A 249 -2.90 6.21 -15.69
N SER A 250 -2.87 7.12 -14.70
CA SER A 250 -2.29 6.81 -13.38
C SER A 250 -3.04 5.66 -12.68
N LEU A 251 -4.37 5.61 -12.82
CA LEU A 251 -5.19 4.52 -12.27
C LEU A 251 -4.99 3.19 -13.02
N ASP A 252 -4.62 3.20 -14.30
CA ASP A 252 -4.21 2.01 -15.05
C ASP A 252 -2.89 1.45 -14.52
N ASP A 253 -1.89 2.31 -14.31
CA ASP A 253 -0.62 1.89 -13.70
C ASP A 253 -0.80 1.32 -12.28
N LEU A 254 -1.68 1.93 -11.49
CA LEU A 254 -2.01 1.47 -10.14
C LEU A 254 -2.72 0.12 -10.14
N ALA A 255 -3.66 -0.11 -11.07
CA ALA A 255 -4.30 -1.42 -11.22
C ALA A 255 -3.27 -2.51 -11.51
N ILE A 256 -2.34 -2.24 -12.42
CA ILE A 256 -1.24 -3.16 -12.76
C ILE A 256 -0.35 -3.42 -11.53
N PHE A 257 0.01 -2.37 -10.79
CA PHE A 257 0.80 -2.50 -9.55
C PHE A 257 0.13 -3.44 -8.53
N TYR A 258 -1.17 -3.23 -8.24
CA TYR A 258 -1.89 -4.04 -7.26
C TYR A 258 -2.13 -5.48 -7.74
N ASP A 259 -2.33 -5.70 -9.04
CA ASP A 259 -2.41 -7.04 -9.64
C ASP A 259 -1.08 -7.81 -9.51
N HIS A 260 0.07 -7.12 -9.61
CA HIS A 260 1.39 -7.73 -9.54
C HIS A 260 1.97 -7.86 -8.13
N LEU A 261 1.43 -7.13 -7.14
CA LEU A 261 1.93 -7.15 -5.77
C LEU A 261 2.05 -8.56 -5.15
N PRO A 262 1.07 -9.48 -5.32
CA PRO A 262 1.18 -10.82 -4.76
C PRO A 262 2.29 -11.64 -5.42
N ALA A 263 2.52 -11.46 -6.72
CA ALA A 263 3.59 -12.12 -7.45
C ALA A 263 4.97 -11.60 -6.99
N ALA A 264 5.12 -10.28 -6.84
CA ALA A 264 6.33 -9.67 -6.31
C ALA A 264 6.67 -10.16 -4.89
N HIS A 265 5.65 -10.34 -4.03
CA HIS A 265 5.83 -10.93 -2.71
C HIS A 265 6.26 -12.42 -2.77
N ALA A 266 5.66 -13.21 -3.66
CA ALA A 266 6.04 -14.61 -3.87
C ALA A 266 7.48 -14.76 -4.40
N ASP A 267 7.93 -13.82 -5.23
CA ASP A 267 9.28 -13.79 -5.79
C ASP A 267 10.36 -13.60 -4.72
N LEU A 268 10.08 -12.86 -3.65
CA LEU A 268 10.98 -12.76 -2.50
C LEU A 268 11.29 -14.17 -1.95
N ARG A 269 10.27 -15.00 -1.78
CA ARG A 269 10.43 -16.38 -1.31
C ARG A 269 11.25 -17.21 -2.30
N ALA A 270 10.96 -17.11 -3.59
CA ALA A 270 11.66 -17.87 -4.63
C ALA A 270 13.16 -17.54 -4.64
N ARG A 271 13.52 -16.27 -4.47
CA ARG A 271 14.90 -15.79 -4.36
C ARG A 271 15.61 -16.37 -3.14
N LEU A 272 14.99 -16.32 -1.96
CA LEU A 272 15.54 -16.93 -0.73
C LEU A 272 15.83 -18.44 -0.90
N LEU A 273 14.93 -19.17 -1.57
CA LEU A 273 15.07 -20.61 -1.76
C LEU A 273 16.14 -20.97 -2.79
N LYS A 274 16.30 -20.16 -3.85
CA LYS A 274 17.32 -20.33 -4.88
C LYS A 274 18.74 -20.15 -4.32
N GLU A 275 18.95 -19.18 -3.44
CA GLU A 275 20.24 -18.97 -2.76
C GLU A 275 20.61 -20.16 -1.86
N ARG A 276 19.61 -20.77 -1.22
CA ARG A 276 19.81 -21.96 -0.37
C ARG A 276 20.23 -23.20 -1.17
N THR A 277 19.76 -23.36 -2.40
CA THR A 277 20.09 -24.52 -3.25
C THR A 277 21.39 -24.33 -4.04
N ALA A 278 21.80 -23.09 -4.32
CA ALA A 278 23.00 -22.77 -5.10
C ALA A 278 24.35 -23.00 -4.39
N GLY A 279 24.40 -23.45 -3.12
CA GLY A 279 25.65 -23.59 -2.37
C GLY A 279 25.99 -24.99 -1.81
N PRO A 280 27.03 -25.68 -2.33
CA PRO A 280 27.84 -26.63 -1.58
C PRO A 280 28.90 -25.94 -0.68
N ALA A 281 29.37 -24.74 -1.06
CA ALA A 281 30.41 -23.99 -0.33
C ALA A 281 29.91 -23.35 1.00
N ALA A 282 28.63 -22.98 1.09
CA ALA A 282 28.04 -22.41 2.31
C ALA A 282 27.86 -23.44 3.45
N ARG A 283 27.87 -24.74 3.13
CA ARG A 283 27.71 -25.85 4.10
C ARG A 283 28.98 -26.17 4.88
N ALA A 284 30.14 -25.63 4.50
CA ALA A 284 31.41 -25.87 5.21
C ALA A 284 31.54 -25.09 6.53
N TRP A 285 30.76 -24.03 6.74
CA TRP A 285 30.93 -23.13 7.90
C TRP A 285 30.16 -23.53 9.16
N GLY A 286 29.12 -24.36 9.05
CA GLY A 286 28.38 -24.85 10.22
C GLY A 286 29.16 -25.86 11.08
N ARG A 287 30.22 -26.48 10.54
CA ARG A 287 31.01 -27.51 11.23
C ARG A 287 32.32 -27.00 11.83
N SER A 288 32.90 -25.91 11.32
CA SER A 288 34.14 -25.32 11.85
C SER A 288 33.91 -24.45 13.10
N ALA A 289 32.80 -23.71 13.16
CA ALA A 289 32.46 -22.88 14.33
C ALA A 289 32.11 -23.71 15.59
N GLY A 290 31.46 -24.86 15.41
CA GLY A 290 31.18 -25.81 16.51
C GLY A 290 32.41 -26.56 17.03
N ALA A 291 33.52 -26.56 16.30
CA ALA A 291 34.79 -27.13 16.75
C ALA A 291 35.64 -26.09 17.50
N ALA A 292 35.61 -24.82 17.08
CA ALA A 292 36.28 -23.72 17.76
C ALA A 292 35.64 -23.37 19.12
N ALA A 293 34.31 -23.34 19.20
CA ALA A 293 33.59 -23.07 20.46
C ALA A 293 33.73 -24.18 21.51
N ARG A 294 34.01 -25.43 21.09
CA ARG A 294 34.31 -26.54 22.00
C ARG A 294 35.74 -26.52 22.53
N ARG A 295 36.71 -25.99 21.76
CA ARG A 295 38.09 -25.79 22.22
C ARG A 295 38.24 -24.60 23.17
N ALA A 296 37.42 -23.56 23.04
CA ALA A 296 37.43 -22.42 23.95
C ALA A 296 36.90 -22.80 25.36
N ARG A 297 35.82 -23.59 25.43
CA ARG A 297 35.23 -24.03 26.71
C ARG A 297 36.08 -25.04 27.48
N THR A 298 36.88 -25.87 26.81
CA THR A 298 37.81 -26.78 27.51
C THR A 298 39.03 -26.04 28.08
N LEU A 299 39.42 -24.90 27.52
CA LEU A 299 40.53 -24.09 28.03
C LEU A 299 40.14 -23.23 29.25
N GLU A 300 38.87 -22.80 29.35
CA GLU A 300 38.35 -22.08 30.54
C GLU A 300 38.07 -23.01 31.72
N ALA A 301 37.72 -24.28 31.49
CA ALA A 301 37.52 -25.26 32.55
C ALA A 301 38.82 -25.84 33.13
N SER A 302 39.98 -25.45 32.60
CA SER A 302 41.32 -25.94 33.00
C SER A 302 42.17 -24.88 33.72
N ARG A 303 41.57 -23.75 34.12
CA ARG A 303 42.17 -22.71 34.95
C ARG A 303 41.41 -22.59 36.26
#